data_AF-A0A6I9QL18-F1
#
_entry.id   AF-A0A6I9QL18-F1
#
_cell.length_a   1.000
_cell.length_b   1.000
_cell.length_c   1.000
_cell.angle_alpha   90.00
_cell.angle_beta   90.00
_cell.angle_gamma   90.00
#
_symmetry.space_group_name_H-M   'P 1'
#
loop_
_entity.id
_entity.type
_entity.pdbx_description
1 polymer ?
#
loop_
_entity_poly.entity_id
_entity_poly.type
_entity_poly.pdbx_seq_one_letter_code
_entity_poly.pdbx_strand_id
1 'polypeptide(L)'
;NLVENKKCDELLDVFPAGFQQGLIPTNYPFTQANWNCLCPKSIIPHNQVFSTVSILTLQTIPRTVTYDDKTGRNLLQWPVDEVERLRQSSQEFSNITLGVGSVAPLDISKATQLDIEAKFEIDASALERAIEADVGYNCSTSGGAAGRGALGPFGLLVLADQDLSEQTAVYFYLGRGTDGGLGTFFCQDELRSSLANDLVKRVYGSSVPVLDGESLTVRILVSWNTW
;
A
#
# COMPACT_ATOMS: atom_id res chain seq x y z
N ASN A 1 -38.34 -8.15 7.91
CA ASN A 1 -37.52 -8.10 6.68
C ASN A 1 -36.09 -7.91 7.08
N LEU A 2 -35.37 -9.03 7.08
CA LEU A 2 -34.01 -9.18 7.54
C LEU A 2 -33.10 -8.29 6.68
N VAL A 3 -32.35 -7.41 7.34
CA VAL A 3 -31.20 -6.72 6.75
C VAL A 3 -30.22 -7.82 6.39
N GLU A 4 -30.05 -8.07 5.10
CA GLU A 4 -29.00 -8.93 4.57
C GLU A 4 -27.67 -8.40 5.08
N ASN A 5 -27.01 -9.17 5.95
CA ASN A 5 -25.62 -8.97 6.33
C ASN A 5 -24.79 -9.09 5.05
N LYS A 6 -24.53 -7.95 4.39
CA LYS A 6 -23.52 -7.86 3.34
C LYS A 6 -22.21 -8.35 3.95
N LYS A 7 -21.74 -9.47 3.43
CA LYS A 7 -20.41 -10.00 3.68
C LYS A 7 -19.43 -8.89 3.32
N CYS A 8 -18.56 -8.50 4.25
CA CYS A 8 -17.40 -7.66 3.95
C CYS A 8 -16.45 -8.50 3.10
N ASP A 9 -16.75 -8.60 1.81
CA ASP A 9 -15.89 -9.18 0.78
C ASP A 9 -14.87 -8.08 0.42
N GLU A 10 -13.91 -7.87 1.32
CA GLU A 10 -12.86 -6.87 1.21
C GLU A 10 -11.80 -7.31 0.20
N LEU A 11 -11.40 -6.39 -0.68
CA LEU A 11 -10.44 -6.65 -1.76
C LEU A 11 -9.08 -6.03 -1.43
N LEU A 12 -8.05 -6.66 -1.97
CA LEU A 12 -6.71 -6.12 -2.09
C LEU A 12 -6.47 -5.91 -3.58
N ASP A 13 -6.25 -4.67 -3.98
CA ASP A 13 -6.04 -4.36 -5.39
C ASP A 13 -4.69 -3.73 -5.64
N VAL A 14 -4.16 -3.95 -6.85
CA VAL A 14 -2.96 -3.27 -7.31
C VAL A 14 -3.33 -2.29 -8.42
N PHE A 15 -2.84 -1.06 -8.34
CA PHE A 15 -3.16 -0.01 -9.32
C PHE A 15 -1.88 0.69 -9.80
N PRO A 16 -1.77 1.09 -11.07
CA PRO A 16 -0.73 1.98 -11.56
C PRO A 16 -1.30 3.37 -11.94
N ALA A 17 -0.37 4.27 -12.27
CA ALA A 17 -0.65 5.65 -12.66
C ALA A 17 -1.65 5.76 -13.82
N GLY A 18 -2.52 6.78 -13.78
CA GLY A 18 -3.26 7.24 -14.96
C GLY A 18 -2.46 8.30 -15.72
N PHE A 19 -2.19 8.10 -17.01
CA PHE A 19 -1.47 9.05 -17.87
C PHE A 19 -2.38 10.20 -18.36
N GLN A 20 -1.84 11.40 -18.61
CA GLN A 20 -2.50 12.47 -19.40
C GLN A 20 -1.87 12.56 -20.81
N GLN A 21 -2.74 12.82 -21.81
CA GLN A 21 -2.61 12.54 -23.25
C GLN A 21 -1.29 12.94 -23.95
N GLY A 22 -0.76 12.03 -24.80
CA GLY A 22 0.21 12.40 -25.84
C GLY A 22 0.97 11.27 -26.55
N LEU A 23 1.24 10.12 -25.93
CA LEU A 23 2.04 9.04 -26.52
C LEU A 23 1.52 7.64 -26.10
N ILE A 24 1.80 6.65 -26.95
CA ILE A 24 1.25 5.28 -27.03
C ILE A 24 1.20 4.56 -25.65
N PRO A 25 0.11 3.84 -25.32
CA PRO A 25 0.01 3.08 -24.08
C PRO A 25 1.05 1.97 -24.05
N THR A 26 2.01 2.06 -23.14
CA THR A 26 2.91 0.94 -22.84
C THR A 26 2.43 0.27 -21.57
N ASN A 27 2.09 -1.01 -21.67
CA ASN A 27 1.84 -1.88 -20.53
C ASN A 27 3.08 -1.89 -19.63
N TYR A 28 2.90 -1.76 -18.32
CA TYR A 28 3.99 -1.87 -17.37
C TYR A 28 4.05 -3.33 -16.89
N PRO A 29 5.12 -4.09 -17.22
CA PRO A 29 5.32 -5.40 -16.63
C PRO A 29 5.72 -5.21 -15.16
N PHE A 30 4.85 -5.59 -14.22
CA PHE A 30 5.22 -5.65 -12.80
C PHE A 30 5.48 -7.09 -12.41
N THR A 31 6.51 -7.27 -11.59
CA THR A 31 6.95 -8.60 -11.18
C THR A 31 7.05 -8.70 -9.66
N GLN A 32 6.27 -9.66 -9.16
CA GLN A 32 6.38 -10.34 -7.86
C GLN A 32 5.89 -9.60 -6.63
N ALA A 33 4.90 -10.18 -5.95
CA ALA A 33 4.60 -9.86 -4.56
C ALA A 33 4.41 -11.17 -3.81
N ASN A 34 5.00 -11.26 -2.62
CA ASN A 34 4.97 -12.42 -1.74
C ASN A 34 4.07 -12.08 -0.55
N TRP A 35 2.99 -12.83 -0.34
CA TRP A 35 1.95 -12.42 0.61
C TRP A 35 1.74 -13.49 1.67
N ASN A 36 1.55 -13.07 2.91
CA ASN A 36 1.17 -13.94 4.01
C ASN A 36 -0.13 -13.42 4.64
N CYS A 37 -1.23 -14.13 4.41
CA CYS A 37 -2.55 -13.78 4.97
C CYS A 37 -2.72 -14.40 6.36
N LEU A 38 -3.34 -13.66 7.29
CA LEU A 38 -3.54 -14.11 8.65
C LEU A 38 -4.92 -13.97 9.28
N CYS A 39 -5.48 -15.11 9.68
CA CYS A 39 -6.72 -15.22 10.45
C CYS A 39 -6.43 -15.75 11.86
N PRO A 40 -6.41 -14.97 12.96
CA PRO A 40 -6.32 -15.53 14.30
C PRO A 40 -7.45 -16.54 14.53
N LYS A 41 -7.15 -17.63 15.26
CA LYS A 41 -8.18 -18.54 15.76
C LYS A 41 -9.15 -17.72 16.60
N SER A 42 -10.44 -17.77 16.26
CA SER A 42 -11.49 -17.23 17.13
C SER A 42 -11.41 -17.94 18.48
N ILE A 43 -10.96 -17.22 19.50
CA ILE A 43 -11.14 -17.57 20.90
C ILE A 43 -12.14 -16.56 21.46
N ILE A 44 -13.39 -16.64 21.01
CA ILE A 44 -14.50 -15.98 21.70
C ILE A 44 -15.56 -17.05 21.96
N PRO A 45 -15.86 -17.40 23.22
CA PRO A 45 -17.04 -18.18 23.52
C PRO A 45 -18.26 -17.38 23.08
N HIS A 46 -19.16 -18.01 22.32
CA HIS A 46 -20.48 -17.47 22.03
C HIS A 46 -21.09 -16.94 23.33
N ASN A 47 -21.49 -15.66 23.32
CA ASN A 47 -22.32 -14.96 24.30
C ASN A 47 -21.59 -14.03 25.31
N GLN A 48 -21.18 -12.84 24.86
CA GLN A 48 -21.02 -11.64 25.70
C GLN A 48 -21.51 -10.42 24.91
N VAL A 49 -22.44 -9.67 25.51
CA VAL A 49 -22.95 -8.38 25.01
C VAL A 49 -21.84 -7.34 25.17
N PHE A 50 -21.40 -6.71 24.07
CA PHE A 50 -20.36 -5.68 24.12
C PHE A 50 -20.92 -4.37 24.71
N SER A 51 -20.59 -4.12 25.97
CA SER A 51 -20.72 -2.82 26.62
C SER A 51 -19.60 -1.90 26.13
N THR A 52 -19.94 -0.76 25.54
CA THR A 52 -19.11 0.45 25.34
C THR A 52 -17.60 0.22 25.14
N VAL A 53 -17.14 0.15 23.88
CA VAL A 53 -15.71 0.11 23.54
C VAL A 53 -15.05 1.40 24.06
N SER A 54 -14.23 1.27 25.10
CA SER A 54 -13.53 2.36 25.79
C SER A 54 -12.01 2.17 25.74
N ILE A 55 -11.47 1.80 24.58
CA ILE A 55 -10.02 1.71 24.37
C ILE A 55 -9.64 2.72 23.29
N LEU A 56 -8.93 3.78 23.70
CA LEU A 56 -8.64 4.94 22.84
C LEU A 56 -7.24 4.89 22.19
N THR A 57 -6.44 3.86 22.44
CA THR A 57 -5.06 3.81 21.95
C THR A 57 -4.66 2.41 21.51
N LEU A 58 -4.13 2.31 20.29
CA LEU A 58 -3.40 1.16 19.78
C LEU A 58 -1.90 1.43 19.90
N GLN A 59 -1.10 0.39 20.19
CA GLN A 59 0.35 0.46 20.05
C GLN A 59 0.75 -0.17 18.72
N THR A 60 1.75 0.41 18.07
CA THR A 60 2.34 -0.19 16.87
C THR A 60 3.05 -1.51 17.21
N ILE A 61 3.13 -2.41 16.24
CA ILE A 61 3.93 -3.63 16.34
C ILE A 61 5.39 -3.22 16.63
N PRO A 62 6.04 -3.80 17.66
CA PRO A 62 7.43 -3.50 17.99
C PRO A 62 8.35 -3.72 16.78
N ARG A 63 9.35 -2.85 16.64
CA ARG A 63 10.32 -2.90 15.55
C ARG A 63 11.74 -2.97 16.09
N THR A 64 12.55 -3.81 15.47
CA THR A 64 14.01 -3.76 15.61
C THR A 64 14.51 -2.50 14.89
N VAL A 65 15.42 -1.76 15.53
CA VAL A 65 16.03 -0.55 14.97
C VAL A 65 17.53 -0.77 14.84
N THR A 66 18.04 -0.64 13.62
CA THR A 66 19.47 -0.77 13.33
C THR A 66 19.96 0.44 12.54
N TYR A 67 21.28 0.65 12.54
CA TYR A 67 21.89 1.69 11.72
C TYR A 67 22.08 1.19 10.29
N ASP A 68 21.86 2.06 9.30
CA ASP A 68 22.14 1.75 7.91
C ASP A 68 23.64 1.84 7.66
N ASP A 69 24.34 0.71 7.80
CA ASP A 69 25.78 0.61 7.57
C ASP A 69 26.17 0.83 6.09
N LYS A 70 25.23 0.66 5.14
CA LYS A 70 25.51 0.85 3.70
C LYS A 70 25.60 2.33 3.35
N THR A 71 24.61 3.12 3.76
CA THR A 71 24.57 4.57 3.42
C THR A 71 25.16 5.45 4.51
N GLY A 72 25.19 4.97 5.76
CA GLY A 72 25.63 5.74 6.91
C GLY A 72 24.76 6.96 7.22
N ARG A 73 23.47 6.95 6.84
CA ARG A 73 22.60 8.14 6.96
C ARG A 73 21.25 7.87 7.61
N ASN A 74 20.81 6.63 7.68
CA ASN A 74 19.44 6.28 8.08
C ASN A 74 19.41 5.29 9.24
N LEU A 75 18.27 5.24 9.92
CA LEU A 75 17.90 4.14 10.81
C LEU A 75 16.95 3.21 10.05
N LEU A 76 17.26 1.93 10.06
CA LEU A 76 16.43 0.89 9.48
C LEU A 76 15.50 0.33 10.56
N GLN A 77 14.23 0.19 10.23
CA GLN A 77 13.22 -0.37 11.13
C GLN A 77 12.55 -1.57 10.49
N TRP A 78 12.49 -2.69 11.21
CA TRP A 78 11.82 -3.91 10.77
C TRP A 78 10.93 -4.48 11.87
N PRO A 79 9.70 -4.96 11.57
CA PRO A 79 8.91 -5.68 12.56
C PRO A 79 9.73 -6.82 13.21
N VAL A 80 9.57 -7.02 14.51
CA VAL A 80 10.29 -8.10 15.22
C VAL A 80 9.90 -9.47 14.65
N ASP A 81 10.85 -10.42 14.64
CA ASP A 81 10.69 -11.73 14.00
C ASP A 81 9.51 -12.54 14.57
N GLU A 82 9.10 -12.29 15.83
CA GLU A 82 7.93 -12.92 16.44
C GLU A 82 6.64 -12.67 15.66
N VAL A 83 6.54 -11.55 14.94
CA VAL A 83 5.37 -11.22 14.11
C VAL A 83 5.21 -12.25 12.99
N GLU A 84 6.31 -12.80 12.48
CA GLU A 84 6.26 -13.80 11.42
C GLU A 84 5.66 -15.13 11.90
N ARG A 85 5.74 -15.42 13.21
CA ARG A 85 5.08 -16.61 13.78
C ARG A 85 3.57 -16.51 13.78
N LEU A 86 3.04 -15.30 13.62
CA LEU A 86 1.61 -15.14 13.48
C LEU A 86 1.15 -15.76 12.17
N ARG A 87 2.01 -15.84 11.12
CA ARG A 87 1.78 -16.31 9.70
C ARG A 87 1.23 -17.75 9.65
N GLN A 88 0.13 -17.95 8.93
CA GLN A 88 -0.68 -19.20 8.92
C GLN A 88 -0.79 -19.76 7.52
N SER A 89 -1.03 -18.89 6.54
CA SER A 89 -1.09 -19.23 5.13
C SER A 89 -0.40 -18.17 4.30
N SER A 90 0.29 -18.62 3.26
CA SER A 90 0.90 -17.77 2.25
C SER A 90 0.16 -17.92 0.94
N GLN A 91 0.03 -16.82 0.20
CA GLN A 91 -0.43 -16.83 -1.18
C GLN A 91 0.55 -15.98 -1.97
N GLU A 92 1.01 -16.46 -3.12
CA GLU A 92 1.98 -15.75 -3.94
C GLU A 92 1.35 -15.35 -5.26
N PHE A 93 1.57 -14.10 -5.65
CA PHE A 93 1.11 -13.57 -6.92
C PHE A 93 2.31 -13.04 -7.70
N SER A 94 2.52 -13.57 -8.91
CA SER A 94 3.65 -13.23 -9.77
C SER A 94 3.20 -12.83 -11.16
N ASN A 95 4.00 -12.01 -11.84
CA ASN A 95 3.80 -11.59 -13.24
C ASN A 95 2.47 -10.85 -13.50
N ILE A 96 2.02 -10.04 -12.54
CA ILE A 96 0.83 -9.19 -12.73
C ILE A 96 1.26 -7.93 -13.49
N THR A 97 0.85 -7.84 -14.76
CA THR A 97 1.06 -6.63 -15.57
C THR A 97 -0.11 -5.69 -15.35
N LEU A 98 0.14 -4.44 -14.95
CA LEU A 98 -0.91 -3.43 -14.77
C LEU A 98 -0.84 -2.43 -15.92
N GLY A 99 -1.98 -2.22 -16.56
CA GLY A 99 -2.12 -1.17 -17.57
C GLY A 99 -2.30 0.18 -16.90
N VAL A 100 -1.88 1.26 -17.55
CA VAL A 100 -2.08 2.64 -17.09
C VAL A 100 -3.52 2.83 -16.56
N GLY A 101 -3.66 3.24 -15.30
CA GLY A 101 -4.93 3.52 -14.63
C GLY A 101 -5.83 2.30 -14.39
N SER A 102 -5.33 1.08 -14.57
CA SER A 102 -6.09 -0.14 -14.28
C SER A 102 -6.08 -0.48 -12.79
N VAL A 103 -7.02 -1.29 -12.34
CA VAL A 103 -6.98 -1.88 -11.00
C VAL A 103 -7.05 -3.39 -11.18
N ALA A 104 -6.14 -4.13 -10.57
CA ALA A 104 -6.11 -5.59 -10.62
C ALA A 104 -6.45 -6.16 -9.24
N PRO A 105 -7.61 -6.84 -9.09
CA PRO A 105 -7.98 -7.48 -7.84
C PRO A 105 -7.14 -8.72 -7.57
N LEU A 106 -6.75 -8.88 -6.31
CA LEU A 106 -6.08 -10.07 -5.80
C LEU A 106 -7.08 -10.88 -4.99
N ASP A 107 -7.37 -12.10 -5.45
CA ASP A 107 -8.28 -13.02 -4.78
C ASP A 107 -7.64 -13.63 -3.53
N ILE A 108 -7.90 -13.01 -2.38
CA ILE A 108 -7.39 -13.40 -1.07
C ILE A 108 -8.53 -13.83 -0.15
N SER A 109 -8.24 -14.78 0.76
CA SER A 109 -9.28 -15.39 1.60
C SER A 109 -9.82 -14.50 2.73
N LYS A 110 -9.03 -13.54 3.22
CA LYS A 110 -9.42 -12.54 4.23
C LYS A 110 -8.52 -11.31 4.12
N ALA A 111 -9.09 -10.11 3.93
CA ALA A 111 -8.31 -8.88 3.74
C ALA A 111 -8.18 -7.98 5.00
N THR A 112 -8.96 -8.23 6.05
CA THR A 112 -8.92 -7.46 7.31
C THR A 112 -7.62 -7.62 8.11
N GLN A 113 -6.86 -8.69 7.90
CA GLN A 113 -5.61 -8.92 8.63
C GLN A 113 -4.57 -9.63 7.76
N LEU A 114 -3.54 -8.88 7.39
CA LEU A 114 -2.57 -9.28 6.36
C LEU A 114 -1.16 -8.83 6.73
N ASP A 115 -0.18 -9.63 6.31
CA ASP A 115 1.23 -9.24 6.23
C ASP A 115 1.65 -9.33 4.76
N ILE A 116 1.66 -8.17 4.11
CA ILE A 116 1.86 -7.99 2.68
C ILE A 116 3.33 -7.65 2.43
N GLU A 117 4.01 -8.38 1.55
CA GLU A 117 5.28 -7.95 0.97
C GLU A 117 5.13 -7.86 -0.55
N ALA A 118 5.39 -6.69 -1.13
CA ALA A 118 5.29 -6.48 -2.57
C ALA A 118 6.59 -5.92 -3.13
N LYS A 119 6.94 -6.38 -4.33
CA LYS A 119 8.04 -5.86 -5.14
C LYS A 119 7.45 -5.27 -6.41
N PHE A 120 7.92 -4.08 -6.76
CA PHE A 120 7.55 -3.40 -7.98
C PHE A 120 8.78 -3.28 -8.86
N GLU A 121 8.61 -3.69 -10.12
CA GLU A 121 9.58 -3.51 -11.18
C GLU A 121 9.00 -2.51 -12.18
N ILE A 122 9.85 -1.60 -12.65
CA ILE A 122 9.47 -0.55 -13.58
C ILE A 122 10.32 -0.72 -14.82
N ASP A 123 9.67 -0.67 -15.98
CA ASP A 123 10.37 -0.72 -17.26
C ASP A 123 11.33 0.48 -17.38
N ALA A 124 12.58 0.20 -17.71
CA ALA A 124 13.60 1.21 -17.96
C ALA A 124 13.14 2.23 -19.02
N SER A 125 12.37 1.79 -20.02
CA SER A 125 11.83 2.67 -21.06
C SER A 125 10.84 3.70 -20.51
N ALA A 126 10.12 3.37 -19.44
CA ALA A 126 9.20 4.29 -18.77
C ALA A 126 9.97 5.30 -17.93
N LEU A 127 11.05 4.85 -17.27
CA LEU A 127 11.92 5.71 -16.47
C LEU A 127 12.61 6.79 -17.32
N GLU A 128 13.05 6.42 -18.51
CA GLU A 128 13.66 7.36 -19.46
C GLU A 128 12.65 8.39 -20.00
N ARG A 129 11.41 7.97 -20.26
CA ARG A 129 10.33 8.81 -20.79
C ARG A 129 9.72 9.77 -19.77
N ALA A 130 9.95 9.55 -18.48
CA ALA A 130 9.62 10.51 -17.44
C ALA A 130 10.56 11.72 -17.53
N ILE A 131 10.25 12.61 -18.47
CA ILE A 131 11.00 13.84 -18.78
C ILE A 131 10.47 15.01 -17.93
N GLU A 132 9.30 14.87 -17.33
CA GLU A 132 8.74 15.88 -16.44
C GLU A 132 9.51 15.93 -15.12
N ALA A 133 10.07 17.10 -14.85
CA ALA A 133 10.71 17.38 -13.59
C ALA A 133 9.62 17.61 -12.53
N ASP A 134 9.23 16.56 -11.81
CA ASP A 134 8.33 16.67 -10.65
C ASP A 134 9.13 17.06 -9.40
N VAL A 135 9.73 18.24 -9.49
CA VAL A 135 10.64 18.78 -8.49
C VAL A 135 9.82 19.21 -7.29
N GLY A 136 9.93 18.45 -6.20
CA GLY A 136 9.26 18.77 -4.95
C GLY A 136 7.93 18.06 -4.73
N TYR A 137 7.72 16.89 -5.34
CA TYR A 137 6.58 16.04 -5.01
C TYR A 137 6.47 15.84 -3.48
N ASN A 138 5.24 16.01 -2.98
CA ASN A 138 4.92 15.82 -1.57
C ASN A 138 3.59 15.09 -1.47
N CYS A 139 3.61 13.93 -0.80
CA CYS A 139 2.42 13.10 -0.59
C CYS A 139 1.24 13.93 -0.04
N SER A 140 1.49 14.85 0.90
CA SER A 140 0.43 15.60 1.58
C SER A 140 -0.33 16.56 0.66
N THR A 141 0.27 16.99 -0.44
CA THR A 141 -0.29 17.97 -1.37
C THR A 141 -0.48 17.41 -2.79
N SER A 142 -0.20 16.12 -3.00
CA SER A 142 -0.18 15.51 -4.34
C SER A 142 -1.56 15.19 -4.91
N GLY A 143 -2.62 15.34 -4.11
CA GLY A 143 -3.95 14.84 -4.47
C GLY A 143 -4.13 13.33 -4.26
N GLY A 144 -3.17 12.66 -3.60
CA GLY A 144 -3.25 11.26 -3.22
C GLY A 144 -3.21 10.30 -4.41
N ALA A 145 -3.85 9.14 -4.28
CA ALA A 145 -3.91 8.10 -5.29
C ALA A 145 -4.73 8.51 -6.53
N ALA A 146 -5.56 9.56 -6.43
CA ALA A 146 -6.28 10.13 -7.56
C ALA A 146 -5.42 11.11 -8.38
N GLY A 147 -4.36 11.65 -7.78
CA GLY A 147 -3.39 12.51 -8.46
C GLY A 147 -2.66 11.71 -9.54
N ARG A 148 -2.58 12.24 -10.76
CA ARG A 148 -1.95 11.58 -11.90
C ARG A 148 -0.57 12.17 -12.15
N GLY A 149 0.44 11.32 -12.31
CA GLY A 149 1.79 11.73 -12.69
C GLY A 149 2.45 10.79 -13.68
N ALA A 150 3.69 11.12 -14.05
CA ALA A 150 4.43 10.38 -15.07
C ALA A 150 4.81 8.96 -14.64
N LEU A 151 5.25 8.80 -13.37
CA LEU A 151 5.66 7.53 -12.79
C LEU A 151 5.01 7.33 -11.42
N GLY A 152 3.68 7.29 -11.44
CA GLY A 152 2.88 7.03 -10.25
C GLY A 152 1.62 7.88 -10.20
N PRO A 153 0.79 7.65 -9.19
CA PRO A 153 0.96 6.68 -8.11
C PRO A 153 0.80 5.23 -8.59
N PHE A 154 1.63 4.32 -8.08
CA PHE A 154 1.44 2.87 -8.26
C PHE A 154 1.67 2.11 -6.96
N GLY A 155 0.82 1.15 -6.64
CA GLY A 155 0.86 0.48 -5.35
C GLY A 155 -0.38 -0.37 -5.07
N LEU A 156 -0.76 -0.40 -3.79
CA LEU A 156 -1.75 -1.31 -3.23
C LEU A 156 -2.95 -0.53 -2.69
N LEU A 157 -4.15 -1.03 -2.93
CA LEU A 157 -5.36 -0.64 -2.20
C LEU A 157 -5.62 -1.68 -1.13
N VAL A 158 -5.55 -1.27 0.12
CA VAL A 158 -5.83 -2.10 1.30
C VAL A 158 -7.10 -1.60 1.99
N LEU A 159 -7.75 -2.48 2.75
CA LEU A 159 -9.01 -2.17 3.43
C LEU A 159 -10.04 -1.57 2.45
N ALA A 160 -10.15 -2.19 1.27
CA ALA A 160 -11.02 -1.71 0.20
C ALA A 160 -12.32 -2.52 0.13
N ASP A 161 -13.43 -1.85 -0.14
CA ASP A 161 -14.70 -2.51 -0.46
C ASP A 161 -14.79 -2.88 -1.95
N GLN A 162 -15.76 -3.73 -2.32
CA GLN A 162 -15.91 -4.22 -3.69
C GLN A 162 -16.09 -3.11 -4.73
N ASP A 163 -16.81 -2.04 -4.35
CA ASP A 163 -17.10 -0.92 -5.23
C ASP A 163 -15.96 0.12 -5.25
N LEU A 164 -14.87 -0.14 -4.50
CA LEU A 164 -13.75 0.79 -4.28
C LEU A 164 -14.22 2.15 -3.76
N SER A 165 -15.36 2.21 -3.08
CA SER A 165 -15.94 3.41 -2.50
C SER A 165 -15.18 3.83 -1.23
N GLU A 166 -14.77 2.85 -0.43
CA GLU A 166 -13.84 2.95 0.70
C GLU A 166 -12.55 2.21 0.35
N GLN A 167 -11.41 2.87 0.49
CA GLN A 167 -10.09 2.30 0.21
C GLN A 167 -8.99 3.11 0.90
N THR A 168 -7.94 2.44 1.36
CA THR A 168 -6.69 3.08 1.75
C THR A 168 -5.63 2.74 0.73
N ALA A 169 -5.06 3.74 0.07
CA ALA A 169 -4.04 3.50 -0.95
C ALA A 169 -2.64 3.67 -0.35
N VAL A 170 -1.76 2.70 -0.59
CA VAL A 170 -0.35 2.73 -0.20
C VAL A 170 0.49 2.55 -1.45
N TYR A 171 1.26 3.57 -1.81
CA TYR A 171 1.84 3.64 -3.15
C TYR A 171 3.21 4.29 -3.19
N PHE A 172 3.94 3.96 -4.25
CA PHE A 172 5.13 4.67 -4.68
C PHE A 172 4.79 5.73 -5.72
N TYR A 173 5.56 6.80 -5.69
CA TYR A 173 5.61 7.81 -6.72
C TYR A 173 7.07 8.12 -7.02
N LEU A 174 7.45 8.14 -8.29
CA LEU A 174 8.79 8.51 -8.72
C LEU A 174 8.77 9.89 -9.38
N GLY A 175 9.48 10.84 -8.77
CA GLY A 175 9.68 12.17 -9.33
C GLY A 175 11.09 12.29 -9.90
N ARG A 176 11.24 13.02 -11.01
CA ARG A 176 12.57 13.32 -11.57
C ARG A 176 12.99 14.74 -11.20
N GLY A 177 14.20 14.89 -10.69
CA GLY A 177 14.79 16.21 -10.40
C GLY A 177 15.30 16.91 -11.65
N THR A 178 15.52 18.22 -11.56
CA THR A 178 16.17 19.00 -12.64
C THR A 178 17.61 18.60 -12.91
N ASP A 179 18.25 17.94 -11.94
CA ASP A 179 19.58 17.34 -12.05
C ASP A 179 19.56 15.98 -12.77
N GLY A 180 18.37 15.50 -13.17
CA GLY A 180 18.16 14.20 -13.79
C GLY A 180 18.07 13.04 -12.80
N GLY A 181 18.26 13.31 -11.50
CA GLY A 181 18.17 12.33 -10.42
C GLY A 181 16.74 11.84 -10.21
N LEU A 182 16.60 10.58 -9.80
CA LEU A 182 15.30 9.98 -9.52
C LEU A 182 15.02 10.02 -8.01
N GLY A 183 13.96 10.72 -7.62
CA GLY A 183 13.43 10.72 -6.27
C GLY A 183 12.32 9.69 -6.13
N THR A 184 12.42 8.83 -5.11
CA THR A 184 11.34 7.90 -4.74
C THR A 184 10.57 8.46 -3.54
N PHE A 185 9.25 8.45 -3.64
CA PHE A 185 8.32 8.85 -2.60
C PHE A 185 7.39 7.69 -2.27
N PHE A 186 7.15 7.47 -0.99
CA PHE A 186 6.26 6.43 -0.51
C PHE A 186 5.15 7.07 0.33
N CYS A 187 3.91 6.89 -0.11
CA CYS A 187 2.75 7.60 0.39
C CYS A 187 1.65 6.64 0.85
N GLN A 188 0.91 7.05 1.86
CA GLN A 188 -0.35 6.47 2.28
C GLN A 188 -1.45 7.54 2.17
N ASP A 189 -2.46 7.24 1.37
CA ASP A 189 -3.62 8.08 1.12
C ASP A 189 -4.85 7.50 1.82
N GLU A 190 -5.32 8.24 2.82
CA GLU A 190 -6.49 7.91 3.63
C GLU A 190 -7.73 8.72 3.23
N LEU A 191 -7.67 9.56 2.17
CA LEU A 191 -8.76 10.47 1.79
C LEU A 191 -10.07 9.71 1.50
N ARG A 192 -9.96 8.47 1.04
CA ARG A 192 -11.08 7.57 0.74
C ARG A 192 -11.17 6.38 1.71
N SER A 193 -10.46 6.41 2.84
CA SER A 193 -10.41 5.29 3.78
C SER A 193 -11.75 4.94 4.43
N SER A 194 -12.68 5.90 4.49
CA SER A 194 -14.04 5.66 4.97
C SER A 194 -15.04 6.68 4.40
N LEU A 195 -16.33 6.36 4.41
CA LEU A 195 -17.44 7.28 4.14
C LEU A 195 -17.84 8.12 5.35
N ALA A 196 -17.34 7.82 6.56
CA ALA A 196 -17.62 8.60 7.76
C ALA A 196 -17.06 10.02 7.66
N ASN A 197 -17.83 11.02 8.10
CA ASN A 197 -17.52 12.45 7.93
C ASN A 197 -16.74 13.07 9.10
N ASP A 198 -16.65 12.36 10.22
CA ASP A 198 -16.06 12.80 11.48
C ASP A 198 -14.62 12.31 11.69
N LEU A 199 -14.03 11.70 10.66
CA LEU A 199 -12.65 11.20 10.69
C LEU A 199 -11.68 12.21 10.07
N VAL A 200 -10.51 12.35 10.69
CA VAL A 200 -9.37 13.03 10.07
C VAL A 200 -8.78 12.11 9.01
N LYS A 201 -8.87 12.52 7.75
CA LYS A 201 -8.29 11.81 6.61
C LYS A 201 -7.26 12.69 5.94
N ARG A 202 -6.09 12.12 5.64
CA ARG A 202 -4.98 12.85 5.05
C ARG A 202 -4.15 11.92 4.18
N VAL A 203 -3.35 12.53 3.31
CA VAL A 203 -2.26 11.83 2.65
C VAL A 203 -1.00 12.13 3.43
N TYR A 204 -0.22 11.11 3.76
CA TYR A 204 1.07 11.27 4.38
C TYR A 204 2.10 10.38 3.71
N GLY A 205 3.37 10.67 3.95
CA GLY A 205 4.47 9.91 3.37
C GLY A 205 5.75 10.71 3.37
N SER A 206 6.80 10.11 2.82
CA SER A 206 8.12 10.72 2.78
C SER A 206 8.88 10.28 1.55
N SER A 207 10.00 10.95 1.27
CA SER A 207 10.99 10.40 0.35
C SER A 207 11.65 9.18 0.99
N VAL A 208 11.89 8.14 0.20
CA VAL A 208 12.59 6.94 0.61
C VAL A 208 13.81 6.74 -0.30
N PRO A 209 15.03 6.61 0.24
CA PRO A 209 16.20 6.34 -0.58
C PRO A 209 16.13 4.91 -1.09
N VAL A 210 16.29 4.74 -2.41
CA VAL A 210 16.40 3.44 -3.07
C VAL A 210 17.70 3.46 -3.85
N LEU A 211 18.58 2.48 -3.59
CA LEU A 211 19.90 2.45 -4.20
C LEU A 211 19.82 1.97 -5.65
N ASP A 212 20.78 2.41 -6.47
CA ASP A 212 20.87 1.98 -7.87
C ASP A 212 20.97 0.45 -7.97
N GLY A 213 20.07 -0.15 -8.75
CA GLY A 213 19.97 -1.60 -8.93
C GLY A 213 19.16 -2.34 -7.85
N GLU A 214 18.69 -1.65 -6.81
CA GLU A 214 17.72 -2.22 -5.87
C GLU A 214 16.29 -2.09 -6.42
N SER A 215 15.43 -3.03 -6.02
CA SER A 215 14.02 -3.04 -6.43
C SER A 215 13.16 -2.26 -5.43
N LEU A 216 12.05 -1.70 -5.91
CA LEU A 216 11.06 -1.06 -5.04
C LEU A 216 10.31 -2.13 -4.27
N THR A 217 10.58 -2.26 -2.98
CA THR A 217 9.89 -3.21 -2.11
C THR A 217 9.12 -2.49 -1.01
N VAL A 218 7.97 -3.06 -0.64
CA VAL A 218 7.13 -2.55 0.44
C VAL A 218 6.64 -3.71 1.30
N ARG A 219 6.58 -3.48 2.61
CA ARG A 219 5.87 -4.35 3.55
C ARG A 219 4.74 -3.59 4.22
N ILE A 220 3.52 -4.11 4.16
CA ILE A 220 2.32 -3.52 4.77
C ILE A 220 1.71 -4.52 5.75
N LEU A 221 1.57 -4.10 7.00
CA LEU A 221 0.84 -4.85 8.02
C LEU A 221 -0.57 -4.28 8.13
N VAL A 222 -1.57 -5.04 7.67
CA VAL A 222 -2.98 -4.69 7.78
C VAL A 222 -3.53 -5.39 9.02
N SER A 223 -4.22 -4.63 9.87
CA SER A 223 -4.93 -5.20 11.02
C SER A 223 -6.19 -4.39 11.27
N TRP A 224 -7.33 -5.06 11.15
CA TRP A 224 -8.62 -4.49 11.52
C TRP A 224 -8.79 -4.42 13.04
N ASN A 225 -9.48 -3.36 13.47
CA ASN A 225 -9.88 -3.10 14.84
C ASN A 225 -11.16 -3.88 15.19
N THR A 226 -11.03 -5.18 15.48
CA THR A 226 -12.06 -5.90 16.24
C THR A 226 -11.56 -6.14 17.66
N TRP A 227 -12.00 -5.29 18.57
CA TRP A 227 -12.05 -5.58 20.01
C TRP A 227 -13.49 -5.42 20.47
#